data_AF-A0A7Y2GZR0-F1
#
_entry.id   AF-A0A7Y2GZR0-F1
#
_cell.length_a   1.000
_cell.length_b   1.000
_cell.length_c   1.000
_cell.angle_alpha   90.00
_cell.angle_beta   90.00
_cell.angle_gamma   90.00
#
_symmetry.space_group_name_H-M   'P 1'
#
loop_
_entity.id
_entity.type
_entity.pdbx_description
1 polymer ?
#
loop_
_entity_poly.entity_id
_entity_poly.type
_entity_poly.pdbx_seq_one_letter_code
_entity_poly.pdbx_strand_id
1 'polypeptide(L)'
;MTRAHLSFFLLLLVFTAGFRPALAQRSVEDRITDRLVDRGFESVHVASVDGRLEVEFENRVFRYDVTAMQEAAEIVFSTTGAPDGLTLVPLRRGVRLASVRLNREGYLSLRRETAEPDEAPSIISARTDVPVRTYERGLSEIFSGGRNSSSFKLDVAVHPQLVAQFGSFSDAVRSQINLVPAASINLWYGMQLYGEVIVPVQNDLDEADDEVRPGIISANQTLRLPGGVFVSASAGAFTRDRYGFDFEVLSSFIDGRIDVLGRIGRTGYA
;
A
#
# COMPACT_ATOMS: atom_id res chain seq x y z
N MET A 1 21.07 -41.52 -55.24
CA MET A 1 20.11 -41.07 -54.21
C MET A 1 20.82 -40.11 -53.26
N THR A 2 21.07 -38.84 -53.63
CA THR A 2 21.87 -37.92 -52.79
C THR A 2 21.67 -36.44 -53.18
N ARG A 3 20.44 -36.00 -53.43
CA ARG A 3 20.13 -34.57 -53.66
C ARG A 3 18.91 -34.03 -52.92
N ALA A 4 18.22 -34.84 -52.13
CA ALA A 4 16.99 -34.43 -51.42
C ALA A 4 17.21 -33.93 -49.98
N HIS A 5 18.39 -34.11 -49.39
CA HIS A 5 18.63 -33.77 -47.97
C HIS A 5 19.18 -32.36 -47.73
N LEU A 6 19.68 -31.67 -48.76
CA LEU A 6 20.30 -30.34 -48.59
C LEU A 6 19.25 -29.21 -48.56
N SER A 7 18.09 -29.38 -49.19
CA SER A 7 17.01 -28.37 -49.18
C SER A 7 16.22 -28.34 -47.87
N PHE A 8 16.17 -29.43 -47.10
CA PHE A 8 15.45 -29.46 -45.83
C PHE A 8 16.24 -28.74 -44.71
N PHE A 9 17.57 -28.81 -44.75
CA PHE A 9 18.43 -28.15 -43.76
C PHE A 9 18.54 -26.63 -43.98
N LEU A 10 18.47 -26.17 -45.23
CA LEU A 10 18.46 -24.73 -45.54
C LEU A 10 17.12 -24.06 -45.18
N LEU A 11 16.00 -24.79 -45.24
CA LEU A 11 14.69 -24.28 -44.85
C LEU A 11 14.55 -24.15 -43.31
N LEU A 12 15.23 -25.01 -42.55
CA LEU A 12 15.23 -24.97 -41.08
C LEU A 12 16.04 -23.76 -40.54
N LEU A 13 17.10 -23.36 -41.25
CA LEU A 13 17.98 -22.27 -40.83
C LEU A 13 17.38 -20.87 -41.10
N VAL A 14 16.49 -20.76 -42.08
CA VAL A 14 15.70 -19.54 -42.33
C VAL A 14 14.56 -19.38 -41.31
N PHE A 15 14.06 -20.48 -40.73
CA PHE A 15 13.02 -20.39 -39.69
C PHE A 15 13.58 -19.94 -38.32
N THR A 16 14.85 -20.22 -38.03
CA THR A 16 15.49 -19.78 -36.78
C THR A 16 16.13 -18.38 -36.86
N ALA A 17 16.27 -17.80 -38.06
CA ALA A 17 16.88 -16.48 -38.25
C ALA A 17 15.89 -15.31 -38.26
N GLY A 18 14.58 -15.57 -38.26
CA GLY A 18 13.52 -14.57 -38.40
C GLY A 18 12.88 -14.06 -37.10
N PHE A 19 13.10 -14.72 -35.96
CA PHE A 19 12.61 -14.27 -34.66
C PHE A 19 13.80 -13.82 -33.79
N ARG A 20 14.39 -12.68 -34.15
CA ARG A 20 14.88 -11.80 -33.09
C ARG A 20 13.61 -11.30 -32.41
N PRO A 21 13.31 -11.60 -31.14
CA PRO A 21 12.35 -10.78 -30.43
C PRO A 21 12.92 -9.37 -30.57
N ALA A 22 12.25 -8.51 -31.32
CA ALA A 22 12.49 -7.09 -31.20
C ALA A 22 12.47 -6.87 -29.69
N LEU A 23 13.60 -6.47 -29.11
CA LEU A 23 13.60 -5.97 -27.75
C LEU A 23 12.61 -4.82 -27.80
N ALA A 24 11.37 -5.10 -27.42
CA ALA A 24 10.31 -4.11 -27.41
C ALA A 24 10.89 -2.97 -26.60
N GLN A 25 11.06 -1.81 -27.24
CA GLN A 25 11.61 -0.65 -26.59
C GLN A 25 10.70 -0.39 -25.40
N ARG A 26 11.19 -0.69 -24.19
CA ARG A 26 10.37 -0.59 -22.97
C ARG A 26 9.83 0.83 -22.90
N SER A 27 8.51 0.92 -22.72
CA SER A 27 7.83 2.19 -22.61
C SER A 27 8.43 3.01 -21.46
N VAL A 28 8.22 4.31 -21.47
CA VAL A 28 8.71 5.17 -20.39
C VAL A 28 8.09 4.72 -19.06
N GLU A 29 6.81 4.36 -19.11
CA GLU A 29 5.98 3.84 -18.05
C GLU A 29 6.54 2.53 -17.48
N ASP A 30 6.93 1.58 -18.34
CA ASP A 30 7.54 0.32 -17.90
C ASP A 30 8.86 0.54 -17.15
N ARG A 31 9.71 1.46 -17.65
CA ARG A 31 10.99 1.77 -17.00
C ARG A 31 10.80 2.42 -15.64
N ILE A 32 9.84 3.35 -15.51
CA ILE A 32 9.49 3.97 -14.22
C ILE A 32 8.95 2.89 -13.27
N THR A 33 8.05 2.04 -13.76
CA THR A 33 7.45 0.95 -12.97
C THR A 33 8.51 -0.01 -12.44
N ASP A 34 9.41 -0.47 -13.32
CA ASP A 34 10.52 -1.36 -12.94
C ASP A 34 11.38 -0.72 -11.84
N ARG A 35 11.78 0.56 -12.00
CA ARG A 35 12.59 1.27 -11.01
C ARG A 35 11.89 1.46 -9.67
N LEU A 36 10.58 1.73 -9.66
CA LEU A 36 9.80 1.81 -8.42
C LEU A 36 9.75 0.46 -7.72
N VAL A 37 9.48 -0.62 -8.46
CA VAL A 37 9.47 -1.98 -7.92
C VAL A 37 10.84 -2.37 -7.36
N ASP A 38 11.93 -2.06 -8.07
CA ASP A 38 13.30 -2.31 -7.62
C ASP A 38 13.65 -1.54 -6.34
N ARG A 39 12.99 -0.40 -6.09
CA ARG A 39 13.14 0.38 -4.86
C ARG A 39 12.25 -0.13 -3.71
N GLY A 40 11.43 -1.14 -3.95
CA GLY A 40 10.60 -1.81 -2.94
C GLY A 40 9.15 -1.31 -2.88
N PHE A 41 8.73 -0.45 -3.81
CA PHE A 41 7.32 -0.05 -3.90
C PHE A 41 6.45 -1.21 -4.39
N GLU A 42 5.23 -1.27 -3.88
CA GLU A 42 4.26 -2.31 -4.21
C GLU A 42 3.06 -1.75 -4.98
N SER A 43 2.29 -2.63 -5.61
CA SER A 43 1.06 -2.28 -6.34
C SER A 43 1.25 -1.07 -7.26
N VAL A 44 2.34 -1.09 -8.04
CA VAL A 44 2.77 0.05 -8.86
C VAL A 44 2.00 0.07 -10.17
N HIS A 45 1.43 1.23 -10.50
CA HIS A 45 0.85 1.51 -11.81
C HIS A 45 1.36 2.86 -12.33
N VAL A 46 1.81 2.87 -13.58
CA VAL A 46 2.24 4.09 -14.27
C VAL A 46 1.47 4.21 -15.58
N ALA A 47 0.84 5.35 -15.81
CA ALA A 47 0.10 5.62 -17.03
C ALA A 47 0.23 7.08 -17.46
N SER A 48 0.05 7.35 -18.75
CA SER A 48 -0.15 8.70 -19.27
C SER A 48 -1.65 8.98 -19.36
N VAL A 49 -2.12 10.00 -18.64
CA VAL A 49 -3.53 10.42 -18.57
C VAL A 49 -3.59 11.91 -18.87
N ASP A 50 -4.34 12.29 -19.91
CA ASP A 50 -4.50 13.68 -20.36
C ASP A 50 -3.16 14.42 -20.56
N GLY A 51 -2.15 13.71 -21.09
CA GLY A 51 -0.80 14.26 -21.32
C GLY A 51 0.07 14.42 -20.07
N ARG A 52 -0.36 13.86 -18.93
CA ARG A 52 0.39 13.86 -17.66
C ARG A 52 0.71 12.44 -17.24
N LEU A 53 1.84 12.24 -16.56
CA LEU A 53 2.14 10.95 -15.94
C LEU A 53 1.37 10.83 -14.62
N GLU A 54 0.65 9.74 -14.44
CA GLU A 54 0.06 9.31 -13.18
C GLU A 54 0.84 8.09 -12.66
N VAL A 55 1.28 8.16 -11.41
CA VAL A 55 2.02 7.11 -10.72
C VAL A 55 1.26 6.76 -9.45
N GLU A 56 0.69 5.56 -9.43
CA GLU A 56 0.11 4.94 -8.25
C GLU A 56 1.10 3.95 -7.65
N PHE A 57 1.18 3.93 -6.33
CA PHE A 57 2.07 3.01 -5.61
C PHE A 57 1.62 2.83 -4.17
N GLU A 58 1.88 1.65 -3.61
CA GLU A 58 1.82 1.38 -2.19
C GLU A 58 3.22 1.53 -1.57
N ASN A 59 3.30 2.33 -0.52
CA ASN A 59 4.55 2.61 0.19
C ASN A 59 4.79 1.56 1.29
N ARG A 60 5.85 0.75 1.12
CA ARG A 60 6.34 -0.20 2.13
C ARG A 60 7.77 0.09 2.61
N VAL A 61 8.39 1.12 2.05
CA VAL A 61 9.82 1.39 2.19
C VAL A 61 10.09 2.54 3.15
N PHE A 62 9.26 3.58 3.06
CA PHE A 62 9.45 4.82 3.80
C PHE A 62 8.43 4.96 4.90
N ARG A 63 8.87 5.54 6.03
CA ARG A 63 8.00 5.81 7.18
C ARG A 63 6.82 6.72 6.85
N TYR A 64 6.99 7.65 5.90
CA TYR A 64 6.01 8.65 5.53
C TYR A 64 5.75 8.63 4.02
N ASP A 65 4.48 8.72 3.62
CA ASP A 65 4.07 8.73 2.21
C ASP A 65 4.60 9.95 1.45
N VAL A 66 4.83 11.07 2.14
CA VAL A 66 5.46 12.26 1.53
C VAL A 66 6.88 11.96 1.06
N THR A 67 7.67 11.24 1.86
CA THR A 67 9.03 10.82 1.47
C THR A 67 8.97 9.82 0.32
N ALA A 68 8.01 8.91 0.34
CA ALA A 68 7.79 7.95 -0.74
C ALA A 68 7.40 8.64 -2.05
N MET A 69 6.55 9.67 -1.98
CA MET A 69 6.20 10.53 -3.10
C MET A 69 7.42 11.28 -3.65
N GLN A 70 8.29 11.83 -2.80
CA GLN A 70 9.51 12.50 -3.23
C GLN A 70 10.42 11.54 -4.01
N GLU A 71 10.65 10.33 -3.49
CA GLU A 71 11.44 9.30 -4.17
C GLU A 71 10.81 8.89 -5.51
N ALA A 72 9.49 8.66 -5.53
CA ALA A 72 8.79 8.28 -6.75
C ALA A 72 8.90 9.39 -7.82
N ALA A 73 8.80 10.65 -7.40
CA ALA A 73 8.99 11.79 -8.28
C ALA A 73 10.42 11.77 -8.87
N GLU A 74 11.46 11.65 -8.04
CA GLU A 74 12.86 11.60 -8.49
C GLU A 74 13.11 10.48 -9.51
N ILE A 75 12.51 9.30 -9.32
CA ILE A 75 12.58 8.19 -10.29
C ILE A 75 11.93 8.57 -11.63
N VAL A 76 10.74 9.17 -11.61
CA VAL A 76 10.09 9.67 -12.83
C VAL A 76 10.99 10.68 -13.54
N PHE A 77 11.54 11.63 -12.80
CA PHE A 77 12.30 12.72 -13.39
C PHE A 77 13.63 12.29 -13.97
N SER A 78 14.38 11.46 -13.26
CA SER A 78 15.63 10.89 -13.77
C SER A 78 15.39 9.97 -14.98
N THR A 79 14.16 9.48 -15.19
CA THR A 79 13.78 8.66 -16.36
C THR A 79 13.31 9.48 -17.56
N THR A 80 12.74 10.66 -17.34
CA THR A 80 12.00 11.44 -18.35
C THR A 80 12.55 12.83 -18.64
N GLY A 81 13.41 13.37 -17.76
CA GLY A 81 13.97 14.71 -17.92
C GLY A 81 13.02 15.86 -17.58
N ALA A 82 11.97 15.60 -16.79
CA ALA A 82 10.83 16.49 -16.42
C ALA A 82 9.60 16.34 -17.34
N PRO A 83 8.56 15.58 -16.93
CA PRO A 83 7.30 15.56 -17.64
C PRO A 83 6.55 16.89 -17.48
N ASP A 84 5.63 17.16 -18.40
CA ASP A 84 4.79 18.39 -18.37
C ASP A 84 3.85 18.44 -17.16
N GLY A 85 3.51 17.28 -16.60
CA GLY A 85 2.84 17.15 -15.31
C GLY A 85 2.98 15.75 -14.73
N LEU A 86 2.98 15.68 -13.40
CA LEU A 86 3.07 14.45 -12.63
C LEU A 86 1.97 14.40 -11.57
N THR A 87 1.25 13.30 -11.51
CA THR A 87 0.31 12.99 -10.44
C THR A 87 0.83 11.80 -9.66
N LEU A 88 1.01 11.95 -8.36
CA LEU A 88 1.39 10.90 -7.44
C LEU A 88 0.17 10.49 -6.61
N VAL A 89 -0.07 9.18 -6.53
CA VAL A 89 -1.27 8.63 -5.88
C VAL A 89 -0.83 7.51 -4.93
N PRO A 90 -0.52 7.82 -3.66
CA PRO A 90 -0.23 6.79 -2.68
C PRO A 90 -1.47 5.91 -2.43
N LEU A 91 -1.22 4.62 -2.35
CA LEU A 91 -2.20 3.57 -2.09
C LEU A 91 -2.00 2.99 -0.69
N ARG A 92 -3.08 2.46 -0.12
CA ARG A 92 -3.05 1.61 1.08
C ARG A 92 -3.94 0.40 0.84
N ARG A 93 -3.35 -0.78 0.73
CA ARG A 93 -4.08 -2.03 0.43
C ARG A 93 -4.86 -1.88 -0.89
N GLY A 94 -4.23 -1.25 -1.88
CA GLY A 94 -4.85 -0.87 -3.15
C GLY A 94 -5.78 0.36 -3.11
N VAL A 95 -6.21 0.84 -1.94
CA VAL A 95 -7.11 2.00 -1.83
C VAL A 95 -6.32 3.30 -2.04
N ARG A 96 -6.68 4.08 -3.05
CA ARG A 96 -6.09 5.41 -3.31
C ARG A 96 -6.34 6.34 -2.12
N LEU A 97 -5.30 6.92 -1.54
CA LEU A 97 -5.42 7.82 -0.38
C LEU A 97 -5.72 9.27 -0.81
N ALA A 98 -4.85 9.82 -1.66
CA ALA A 98 -4.93 11.19 -2.16
C ALA A 98 -4.25 11.26 -3.52
N SER A 99 -4.45 12.35 -4.26
CA SER A 99 -3.63 12.67 -5.43
C SER A 99 -2.87 13.95 -5.17
N VAL A 100 -1.56 13.90 -5.35
CA VAL A 100 -0.69 15.06 -5.33
C VAL A 100 -0.26 15.35 -6.76
N ARG A 101 -0.71 16.50 -7.27
CA ARG A 101 -0.35 16.96 -8.62
C ARG A 101 0.78 17.96 -8.51
N LEU A 102 1.81 17.71 -9.32
CA LEU A 102 2.96 18.55 -9.52
C LEU A 102 2.93 19.03 -10.98
N ASN A 103 2.97 20.35 -11.17
CA ASN A 103 3.28 20.90 -12.49
C ASN A 103 4.80 20.94 -12.69
N ARG A 104 5.24 21.17 -13.93
CA ARG A 104 6.67 21.22 -14.28
C ARG A 104 7.47 22.21 -13.42
N GLU A 105 6.93 23.40 -13.16
CA GLU A 105 7.57 24.42 -12.33
C GLU A 105 7.71 23.96 -10.89
N GLY A 106 6.67 23.34 -10.35
CA GLY A 106 6.62 22.82 -9.00
C GLY A 106 7.55 21.65 -8.75
N TYR A 107 7.77 20.84 -9.77
CA TYR A 107 8.88 19.90 -9.76
C TYR A 107 10.24 20.62 -9.73
N LEU A 108 10.47 21.54 -10.66
CA LEU A 108 11.77 22.20 -10.80
C LEU A 108 12.15 23.03 -9.56
N SER A 109 11.17 23.57 -8.83
CA SER A 109 11.38 24.28 -7.57
C SER A 109 11.70 23.32 -6.42
N LEU A 110 11.04 22.15 -6.33
CA LEU A 110 11.40 21.09 -5.38
C LEU A 110 12.84 20.63 -5.58
N ARG A 111 13.27 20.42 -6.82
CA ARG A 111 14.64 19.96 -7.14
C ARG A 111 15.72 20.97 -6.75
N ARG A 112 15.41 22.27 -6.82
CA ARG A 112 16.39 23.34 -6.56
C ARG A 112 16.37 23.82 -5.11
N GLU A 113 15.45 23.32 -4.29
CA GLU A 113 15.16 23.84 -2.94
C GLU A 113 14.81 25.35 -2.95
N THR A 114 14.26 25.85 -4.07
CA THR A 114 13.98 27.28 -4.28
C THR A 114 12.50 27.63 -4.16
N ALA A 115 11.64 26.72 -3.71
CA ALA A 115 10.22 26.99 -3.60
C ALA A 115 9.95 27.96 -2.45
N GLU A 116 9.44 29.15 -2.75
CA GLU A 116 8.92 30.04 -1.71
C GLU A 116 7.57 29.52 -1.17
N PRO A 117 7.32 29.59 0.14
CA PRO A 117 6.10 29.04 0.76
C PRO A 117 4.79 29.55 0.14
N ASP A 118 4.79 30.79 -0.35
CA ASP A 118 3.60 31.48 -0.87
C ASP A 118 3.26 31.06 -2.31
N GLU A 119 4.22 30.49 -3.06
CA GLU A 119 4.02 29.96 -4.42
C GLU A 119 3.64 28.47 -4.41
N ALA A 120 3.79 27.78 -3.27
CA ALA A 120 3.52 26.35 -3.16
C ALA A 120 2.12 25.89 -3.64
N PRO A 121 1.01 26.63 -3.44
CA PRO A 121 -0.33 26.19 -3.86
C PRO A 121 -0.56 26.17 -5.38
N SER A 122 0.16 26.98 -6.16
CA SER A 122 0.09 26.97 -7.63
C SER A 122 0.98 25.89 -8.25
N ILE A 123 1.94 25.39 -7.46
CA ILE A 123 3.04 24.47 -7.78
C ILE A 123 2.66 23.02 -7.43
N ILE A 124 2.06 22.82 -6.26
CA ILE A 124 1.61 21.54 -5.72
C ILE A 124 0.14 21.67 -5.33
N SER A 125 -0.70 20.77 -5.84
CA SER A 125 -2.08 20.65 -5.36
C SER A 125 -2.35 19.24 -4.88
N ALA A 126 -2.78 19.12 -3.63
CA ALA A 126 -3.28 17.87 -3.06
C ALA A 126 -4.81 17.86 -3.16
N ARG A 127 -5.37 16.71 -3.56
CA ARG A 127 -6.83 16.50 -3.58
C ARG A 127 -7.16 15.18 -2.92
N THR A 128 -8.14 15.22 -2.03
CA THR A 128 -8.78 14.05 -1.42
C THR A 128 -10.00 13.59 -2.21
N ASP A 129 -10.54 14.41 -3.12
CA ASP A 129 -11.42 13.95 -4.18
C ASP A 129 -10.55 13.58 -5.39
N VAL A 130 -9.97 12.38 -5.33
CA VAL A 130 -9.35 11.77 -6.51
C VAL A 130 -10.51 11.17 -7.27
N PRO A 131 -10.82 11.67 -8.48
CA PRO A 131 -11.89 11.10 -9.27
C PRO A 131 -11.62 9.61 -9.38
N VAL A 132 -12.62 8.80 -9.03
CA VAL A 132 -12.62 7.37 -9.37
C VAL A 132 -12.85 7.25 -10.88
N ARG A 133 -12.04 7.94 -11.70
CA ARG A 133 -12.08 7.84 -13.17
C ARG A 133 -11.69 6.42 -13.64
N THR A 134 -11.32 5.54 -12.72
CA THR A 134 -11.29 4.08 -12.85
C THR A 134 -12.68 3.44 -12.67
N TYR A 135 -13.75 4.02 -13.22
CA TYR A 135 -14.99 3.27 -13.47
C TYR A 135 -15.12 2.84 -14.95
N GLU A 136 -14.27 3.37 -15.84
CA GLU A 136 -14.21 2.94 -17.25
C GLU A 136 -13.23 1.78 -17.49
N ARG A 137 -12.38 1.46 -16.51
CA ARG A 137 -11.60 0.22 -16.49
C ARG A 137 -12.14 -0.66 -15.38
N GLY A 138 -12.79 -1.75 -15.77
CA GLY A 138 -13.69 -2.54 -14.92
C GLY A 138 -13.06 -3.09 -13.64
N LEU A 139 -13.92 -3.70 -12.81
CA LEU A 139 -13.59 -4.41 -11.57
C LEU A 139 -12.30 -5.26 -11.65
N SER A 140 -11.97 -5.81 -12.82
CA SER A 140 -10.75 -6.59 -13.08
C SER A 140 -9.43 -5.84 -12.81
N GLU A 141 -9.38 -4.51 -13.00
CA GLU A 141 -8.17 -3.74 -12.72
C GLU A 141 -8.05 -3.37 -11.23
N ILE A 142 -9.17 -3.14 -10.54
CA ILE A 142 -9.24 -3.00 -9.07
C ILE A 142 -8.70 -4.27 -8.38
N PHE A 143 -8.86 -5.43 -9.02
CA PHE A 143 -8.27 -6.71 -8.59
C PHE A 143 -6.93 -7.05 -9.24
N SER A 144 -6.43 -6.28 -10.22
CA SER A 144 -5.21 -6.61 -10.97
C SER A 144 -3.92 -6.41 -10.17
N GLY A 145 -3.99 -5.70 -9.05
CA GLY A 145 -2.92 -5.58 -8.06
C GLY A 145 -1.66 -4.84 -8.53
N GLY A 146 -1.59 -4.39 -9.77
CA GLY A 146 -0.41 -3.72 -10.33
C GLY A 146 0.84 -4.59 -10.35
N ARG A 147 1.97 -3.96 -10.71
CA ARG A 147 3.26 -4.65 -10.64
C ARG A 147 3.72 -4.67 -9.18
N ASN A 148 4.24 -5.82 -8.77
CA ASN A 148 4.62 -6.09 -7.37
C ASN A 148 3.43 -5.95 -6.40
N SER A 149 2.29 -6.54 -6.73
CA SER A 149 1.04 -6.48 -5.93
C SER A 149 1.27 -6.74 -4.43
N SER A 150 0.62 -5.93 -3.60
CA SER A 150 0.57 -6.08 -2.14
C SER A 150 -0.44 -7.13 -1.68
N SER A 151 -1.28 -7.65 -2.58
CA SER A 151 -2.23 -8.73 -2.28
C SER A 151 -1.53 -10.07 -2.08
N PHE A 152 -2.03 -10.84 -1.13
CA PHE A 152 -1.54 -12.14 -0.69
C PHE A 152 -0.09 -12.15 -0.17
N LYS A 153 0.46 -10.98 0.16
CA LYS A 153 1.73 -10.87 0.89
C LYS A 153 1.48 -10.96 2.39
N LEU A 154 2.23 -11.83 3.05
CA LEU A 154 2.19 -12.04 4.49
C LEU A 154 3.18 -11.11 5.19
N ASP A 155 2.66 -10.16 5.97
CA ASP A 155 3.44 -9.33 6.88
C ASP A 155 3.49 -10.01 8.25
N VAL A 156 4.68 -10.14 8.84
CA VAL A 156 4.87 -10.75 10.17
C VAL A 156 5.63 -9.79 11.08
N ALA A 157 5.18 -9.66 12.32
CA ALA A 157 5.84 -8.90 13.37
C ALA A 157 5.84 -9.70 14.67
N VAL A 158 6.73 -9.35 15.60
CA VAL A 158 6.72 -9.89 16.96
C VAL A 158 6.71 -8.70 17.92
N HIS A 159 5.65 -8.56 18.71
CA HIS A 159 5.50 -7.48 19.67
C HIS A 159 5.86 -7.99 21.08
N PRO A 160 6.82 -7.37 21.80
CA PRO A 160 6.97 -7.60 23.22
C PRO A 160 5.83 -6.93 23.99
N GLN A 161 5.21 -7.64 24.91
CA GLN A 161 4.17 -7.11 25.79
C GLN A 161 4.62 -7.25 27.25
N LEU A 162 4.53 -6.15 28.01
CA LEU A 162 4.89 -6.09 29.42
C LEU A 162 3.71 -5.54 30.22
N VAL A 163 3.32 -6.26 31.26
CA VAL A 163 2.37 -5.80 32.28
C VAL A 163 3.08 -5.85 33.62
N ALA A 164 2.98 -4.79 34.42
CA ALA A 164 3.56 -4.73 35.75
C ALA A 164 2.52 -4.25 36.76
N GLN A 165 2.45 -4.92 37.91
CA GLN A 165 1.64 -4.53 39.06
C GLN A 165 2.54 -4.19 40.23
N PHE A 166 2.33 -3.01 40.82
CA PHE A 166 3.11 -2.51 41.95
C PHE A 166 2.24 -2.46 43.21
N GLY A 167 2.86 -2.71 44.37
CA GLY A 167 2.21 -2.52 45.68
C GLY A 167 1.29 -3.66 46.13
N SER A 168 1.53 -4.90 45.68
CA SER A 168 0.90 -6.06 46.32
C SER A 168 1.47 -6.28 47.72
N PHE A 169 0.66 -6.80 48.64
CA PHE A 169 1.04 -6.96 50.05
C PHE A 169 2.14 -8.02 50.25
N SER A 170 2.12 -9.10 49.47
CA SER A 170 3.14 -10.15 49.50
C SER A 170 4.36 -9.82 48.65
N ASP A 171 4.13 -9.19 47.49
CA ASP A 171 5.15 -8.96 46.46
C ASP A 171 5.07 -7.51 45.98
N ALA A 172 6.09 -6.72 46.32
CA ALA A 172 6.09 -5.28 45.99
C ALA A 172 5.99 -5.00 44.48
N VAL A 173 6.45 -5.95 43.65
CA VAL A 173 6.43 -5.90 42.19
C VAL A 173 6.06 -7.29 41.66
N ARG A 174 5.07 -7.35 40.78
CA ARG A 174 4.73 -8.54 39.99
C ARG A 174 4.71 -8.14 38.51
N SER A 175 5.14 -9.02 37.61
CA SER A 175 5.18 -8.73 36.18
C SER A 175 4.76 -9.89 35.31
N GLN A 176 4.30 -9.57 34.11
CA GLN A 176 4.04 -10.51 33.04
C GLN A 176 4.71 -10.01 31.75
N ILE A 177 5.47 -10.89 31.12
CA ILE A 177 6.15 -10.65 29.85
C ILE A 177 5.62 -11.66 28.85
N ASN A 178 5.09 -11.17 27.72
CA ASN A 178 4.62 -12.00 26.62
C ASN A 178 5.36 -11.62 25.33
N LEU A 179 5.59 -12.61 24.46
CA LEU A 179 5.90 -12.41 23.05
C LEU A 179 4.62 -12.57 22.24
N VAL A 180 4.32 -11.60 21.39
CA VAL A 180 3.10 -11.59 20.59
C VAL A 180 3.47 -11.62 19.11
N PRO A 181 3.76 -12.80 18.52
CA PRO A 181 3.81 -12.93 17.07
C PRO A 181 2.47 -12.52 16.46
N ALA A 182 2.54 -11.63 15.48
CA ALA A 182 1.42 -11.09 14.75
C ALA A 182 1.65 -11.30 13.26
N ALA A 183 0.56 -11.58 12.53
CA ALA A 183 0.59 -11.69 11.09
C ALA A 183 -0.56 -10.89 10.47
N SER A 184 -0.32 -10.29 9.32
CA SER A 184 -1.33 -9.61 8.52
C SER A 184 -1.21 -9.99 7.05
N ILE A 185 -2.33 -10.10 6.37
CA ILE A 185 -2.37 -10.37 4.93
C ILE A 185 -3.47 -9.53 4.28
N ASN A 186 -3.13 -8.86 3.19
CA ASN A 186 -4.11 -8.18 2.35
C ASN A 186 -4.63 -9.17 1.33
N LEU A 187 -5.94 -9.32 1.17
CA LEU A 187 -6.49 -10.32 0.26
C LEU A 187 -6.90 -9.70 -1.09
N TRP A 188 -7.66 -8.63 -1.03
CA TRP A 188 -8.11 -7.86 -2.18
C TRP A 188 -8.19 -6.38 -1.81
N TYR A 189 -8.63 -5.55 -2.75
CA TYR A 189 -8.79 -4.10 -2.58
C TYR A 189 -9.42 -3.74 -1.23
N GLY A 190 -8.62 -3.10 -0.38
CA GLY A 190 -8.99 -2.61 0.94
C GLY A 190 -9.28 -3.67 2.00
N MET A 191 -9.16 -4.97 1.71
CA MET A 191 -9.37 -6.05 2.68
C MET A 191 -8.07 -6.49 3.32
N GLN A 192 -8.05 -6.56 4.65
CA GLN A 192 -6.96 -7.11 5.45
C GLN A 192 -7.49 -8.11 6.48
N LEU A 193 -6.78 -9.21 6.65
CA LEU A 193 -6.88 -10.08 7.80
C LEU A 193 -5.67 -9.87 8.71
N TYR A 194 -5.91 -9.88 10.02
CA TYR A 194 -4.89 -9.72 11.05
C TYR A 194 -5.11 -10.75 12.15
N GLY A 195 -4.03 -11.32 12.68
CA GLY A 195 -4.08 -12.31 13.75
C GLY A 195 -2.84 -12.25 14.64
N GLU A 196 -3.04 -12.49 15.93
CA GLU A 196 -1.99 -12.55 16.95
C GLU A 196 -2.10 -13.85 17.76
N VAL A 197 -0.95 -14.31 18.24
CA VAL A 197 -0.86 -15.33 19.27
C VAL A 197 -0.04 -14.75 20.42
N ILE A 198 -0.52 -14.85 21.65
CA ILE A 198 0.18 -14.41 22.85
C ILE A 198 0.90 -15.62 23.43
N VAL A 199 2.23 -15.51 23.52
CA VAL A 199 3.10 -16.52 24.12
C VAL A 199 3.66 -15.97 25.42
N PRO A 200 3.19 -16.43 26.60
CA PRO A 200 3.77 -16.00 27.86
C PRO A 200 5.21 -16.50 28.00
N VAL A 201 6.10 -15.61 28.45
CA VAL A 201 7.52 -15.89 28.72
C VAL A 201 7.79 -15.91 30.22
N GLN A 202 7.14 -15.00 30.94
CA GLN A 202 7.17 -14.91 32.40
C GLN A 202 5.80 -14.40 32.84
N ASN A 203 5.23 -14.99 33.89
CA ASN A 203 3.97 -14.53 34.43
C ASN A 203 3.95 -14.69 35.96
N ASP A 204 4.13 -13.58 36.67
CA ASP A 204 3.92 -13.52 38.12
C ASP A 204 2.51 -13.04 38.47
N LEU A 205 1.63 -12.78 37.47
CA LEU A 205 0.29 -12.21 37.65
C LEU A 205 -0.79 -13.31 37.77
N ASP A 206 -1.72 -13.41 36.82
CA ASP A 206 -2.80 -14.41 36.85
C ASP A 206 -2.36 -15.72 36.20
N GLU A 207 -2.52 -16.85 36.90
CA GLU A 207 -2.19 -18.18 36.35
C GLU A 207 -2.98 -18.50 35.07
N ALA A 208 -4.21 -17.95 34.94
CA ALA A 208 -5.04 -18.10 33.74
C ALA A 208 -4.38 -17.54 32.46
N ASP A 209 -3.37 -16.67 32.60
CA ASP A 209 -2.65 -16.02 31.52
C ASP A 209 -1.29 -16.70 31.20
N ASP A 210 -0.98 -17.84 31.82
CA ASP A 210 0.28 -18.59 31.64
C ASP A 210 0.24 -19.57 30.44
N GLU A 211 -0.88 -19.62 29.73
CA GLU A 211 -1.04 -20.44 28.53
C GLU A 211 -0.88 -19.63 27.23
N VAL A 212 -0.43 -20.32 26.17
CA VAL A 212 -0.44 -19.79 24.80
C VAL A 212 -1.88 -19.61 24.38
N ARG A 213 -2.23 -18.38 23.96
CA ARG A 213 -3.63 -18.02 23.69
C ARG A 213 -3.75 -17.09 22.49
N PRO A 214 -4.90 -17.08 21.80
CA PRO A 214 -5.13 -16.11 20.73
C PRO A 214 -5.10 -14.68 21.28
N GLY A 215 -4.45 -13.79 20.54
CA GLY A 215 -4.54 -12.34 20.76
C GLY A 215 -5.68 -11.75 19.94
N ILE A 216 -5.44 -10.61 19.31
CA ILE A 216 -6.41 -10.01 18.38
C ILE A 216 -6.50 -10.84 17.10
N ILE A 217 -7.73 -11.13 16.65
CA ILE A 217 -8.03 -11.67 15.33
C ILE A 217 -9.08 -10.77 14.69
N SER A 218 -8.78 -10.16 13.54
CA SER A 218 -9.69 -9.21 12.91
C SER A 218 -9.67 -9.28 11.38
N ALA A 219 -10.81 -8.91 10.80
CA ALA A 219 -10.96 -8.61 9.39
C ALA A 219 -11.36 -7.13 9.25
N ASN A 220 -10.75 -6.43 8.31
CA ASN A 220 -11.05 -5.04 8.00
C ASN A 220 -11.23 -4.86 6.49
N GLN A 221 -12.36 -4.29 6.08
CA GLN A 221 -12.62 -3.88 4.71
C GLN A 221 -12.74 -2.35 4.65
N THR A 222 -11.84 -1.72 3.90
CA THR A 222 -11.93 -0.30 3.55
C THR A 222 -12.33 -0.14 2.10
N LEU A 223 -13.22 0.80 1.82
CA LEU A 223 -13.63 1.20 0.49
C LEU A 223 -13.51 2.71 0.36
N ARG A 224 -13.29 3.17 -0.87
CA ARG A 224 -13.33 4.59 -1.20
C ARG A 224 -14.44 4.83 -2.21
N LEU A 225 -15.36 5.70 -1.85
CA LEU A 225 -16.49 6.11 -2.65
C LEU A 225 -16.18 7.44 -3.37
N PRO A 226 -16.95 7.80 -4.41
CA PRO A 226 -16.85 9.11 -5.04
C PRO A 226 -17.00 10.27 -4.05
N GLY A 227 -16.37 11.41 -4.34
CA GLY A 227 -16.40 12.59 -3.46
C GLY A 227 -15.46 12.50 -2.26
N GLY A 228 -14.44 11.64 -2.33
CA GLY A 228 -13.42 11.52 -1.28
C GLY A 228 -13.92 10.89 0.03
N VAL A 229 -14.99 10.08 -0.03
CA VAL A 229 -15.56 9.42 1.16
C VAL A 229 -14.89 8.05 1.35
N PHE A 230 -14.33 7.82 2.54
CA PHE A 230 -13.83 6.52 2.96
C PHE A 230 -14.87 5.84 3.84
N VAL A 231 -15.06 4.54 3.62
CA VAL A 231 -15.91 3.68 4.43
C VAL A 231 -15.08 2.49 4.89
N SER A 232 -15.06 2.22 6.19
CA SER A 232 -14.33 1.11 6.77
C SER A 232 -15.23 0.31 7.68
N ALA A 233 -15.22 -1.02 7.53
CA ALA A 233 -15.90 -1.95 8.41
C ALA A 233 -14.89 -2.96 8.96
N SER A 234 -14.91 -3.19 10.26
CA SER A 234 -14.04 -4.14 10.93
C SER A 234 -14.86 -5.05 11.83
N ALA A 235 -14.46 -6.32 11.94
CA ALA A 235 -14.99 -7.23 12.92
C ALA A 235 -13.88 -8.16 13.42
N GLY A 236 -13.97 -8.60 14.66
CA GLY A 236 -12.94 -9.45 15.23
C GLY A 236 -13.20 -9.92 16.64
N ALA A 237 -12.30 -10.80 17.09
CA ALA A 237 -12.08 -11.15 18.48
C ALA A 237 -10.86 -10.39 19.01
N PHE A 238 -10.93 -9.98 20.27
CA PHE A 238 -9.97 -9.13 20.95
C PHE A 238 -9.66 -9.74 22.32
N THR A 239 -8.58 -9.26 22.93
CA THR A 239 -8.15 -9.70 24.26
C THR A 239 -9.28 -9.64 25.30
N ARG A 240 -9.26 -10.57 26.27
CA ARG A 240 -10.26 -10.70 27.35
C ARG A 240 -11.63 -11.14 26.86
N ASP A 241 -11.65 -12.12 25.95
CA ASP A 241 -12.87 -12.77 25.41
C ASP A 241 -13.88 -11.78 24.83
N ARG A 242 -13.37 -10.70 24.21
CA ARG A 242 -14.25 -9.70 23.59
C ARG A 242 -14.34 -9.96 22.12
N TYR A 243 -15.53 -9.81 21.56
CA TYR A 243 -15.69 -9.66 20.12
C TYR A 243 -16.41 -8.37 19.83
N GLY A 244 -16.33 -7.90 18.59
CA GLY A 244 -17.04 -6.70 18.20
C GLY A 244 -16.97 -6.41 16.73
N PHE A 245 -17.72 -5.40 16.36
CA PHE A 245 -17.64 -4.78 15.05
C PHE A 245 -17.55 -3.27 15.19
N ASP A 246 -16.97 -2.66 14.17
CA ASP A 246 -16.74 -1.23 14.06
C ASP A 246 -17.00 -0.79 12.63
N PHE A 247 -17.72 0.31 12.48
CA PHE A 247 -18.01 0.92 11.19
C PHE A 247 -17.68 2.39 11.25
N GLU A 248 -16.88 2.85 10.30
CA GLU A 248 -16.38 4.22 10.20
C GLU A 248 -16.63 4.77 8.79
N VAL A 249 -17.04 6.04 8.74
CA VAL A 249 -17.16 6.83 7.52
C VAL A 249 -16.39 8.12 7.73
N LEU A 250 -15.46 8.41 6.83
CA LEU A 250 -14.68 9.63 6.80
C LEU A 250 -14.98 10.36 5.49
N SER A 251 -15.44 11.60 5.59
CA SER A 251 -15.69 12.46 4.43
C SER A 251 -14.85 13.71 4.53
N SER A 252 -14.11 14.00 3.45
CA SER A 252 -13.33 15.22 3.34
C SER A 252 -14.11 16.31 2.59
N PHE A 253 -14.03 17.54 3.08
CA PHE A 253 -14.65 18.73 2.51
C PHE A 253 -13.58 19.80 2.23
N ILE A 254 -13.93 20.76 1.37
CA ILE A 254 -13.09 21.91 1.03
C ILE A 254 -11.69 21.45 0.59
N ASP A 255 -11.64 20.55 -0.41
CA ASP A 255 -10.39 19.95 -0.94
C ASP A 255 -9.52 19.27 0.15
N GLY A 256 -10.14 18.69 1.19
CA GLY A 256 -9.43 18.00 2.27
C GLY A 256 -8.97 18.91 3.41
N ARG A 257 -9.47 20.14 3.51
CA ARG A 257 -9.19 21.04 4.64
C ARG A 257 -10.02 20.73 5.89
N ILE A 258 -11.16 20.08 5.72
CA ILE A 258 -12.05 19.69 6.82
C ILE A 258 -12.45 18.24 6.62
N ASP A 259 -12.23 17.44 7.64
CA ASP A 259 -12.67 16.05 7.67
C ASP A 259 -13.79 15.87 8.69
N VAL A 260 -14.83 15.13 8.31
CA VAL A 260 -15.91 14.71 9.21
C VAL A 260 -15.90 13.20 9.29
N LEU A 261 -15.77 12.68 10.51
CA LEU A 261 -15.74 11.26 10.81
C LEU A 261 -16.99 10.87 11.61
N GLY A 262 -17.74 9.91 11.08
CA GLY A 262 -18.84 9.24 11.77
C GLY A 262 -18.44 7.79 12.07
N ARG A 263 -18.64 7.35 13.30
CA ARG A 263 -18.25 6.00 13.72
C ARG A 263 -19.29 5.38 14.65
N ILE A 264 -19.58 4.10 14.43
CA ILE A 264 -20.42 3.27 15.29
C ILE A 264 -19.74 1.93 15.52
N GLY A 265 -19.72 1.47 16.76
CA GLY A 265 -19.13 0.19 17.12
C GLY A 265 -19.90 -0.46 18.24
N ARG A 266 -19.81 -1.79 18.31
CA ARG A 266 -20.38 -2.58 19.40
C ARG A 266 -19.45 -3.71 19.75
N THR A 267 -19.32 -3.95 21.04
CA THR A 267 -18.56 -5.08 21.60
C THR A 267 -19.48 -5.98 22.44
N GLY A 268 -19.06 -7.23 22.61
CA GLY A 268 -19.69 -8.25 23.45
C GLY A 268 -18.63 -9.18 24.04
N TYR A 269 -19.06 -10.09 24.91
CA TYR A 269 -18.22 -11.14 25.50
C TYR A 269 -18.58 -12.49 24.86
N ALA A 270 -17.55 -13.26 24.50
CA ALA A 270 -17.67 -14.60 23.94
C ALA A 270 -18.01 -15.64 25.04
#